data_AF-A0A8B5YCC0-F1
#
_entry.id   AF-A0A8B5YCC0-F1
#
_cell.length_a   1.000
_cell.length_b   1.000
_cell.length_c   1.000
_cell.angle_alpha   90.00
_cell.angle_beta   90.00
_cell.angle_gamma   90.00
#
_symmetry.space_group_name_H-M   'P 1'
#
loop_
_entity.id
_entity.type
_entity.pdbx_description
1 polymer ?
#
loop_
_entity_poly.entity_id
_entity_poly.type
_entity_poly.pdbx_seq_one_letter_code
_entity_poly.pdbx_strand_id
1 'polypeptide(L)'
;MKVTLSHHAKKRITKRFKIGNQTPEAWASQMLSNAIYCGIGPDNNGKDARMYSHRGATFMLAVDADVVKTVIPPNKSYINRIRRKVTNFIAEEITKMSQQITEEVARIDKFRDELEEEIAHLEDRLSRARSLSTKLALQARINAVRMRIDELPAESHELRRELTRTARGVAAYV
;
A
#
# COMPACT_ATOMS: atom_id res chain seq x y z
N MET A 1 -24.65 4.50 13.72
CA MET A 1 -24.77 4.06 15.13
C MET A 1 -25.25 5.24 15.96
N LYS A 2 -26.37 5.12 16.69
CA LYS A 2 -26.89 6.21 17.54
C LYS A 2 -26.33 6.01 18.95
N VAL A 3 -25.26 6.73 19.29
CA VAL A 3 -24.63 6.64 20.62
C VAL A 3 -25.06 7.77 21.53
N THR A 4 -25.14 7.48 22.82
CA THR A 4 -25.36 8.49 23.86
C THR A 4 -24.03 8.85 24.51
N LEU A 5 -23.73 10.14 24.67
CA LEU A 5 -22.53 10.60 25.35
C LEU A 5 -22.80 10.84 26.84
N SER A 6 -21.97 10.27 27.71
CA SER A 6 -21.97 10.64 29.12
C SER A 6 -21.56 12.10 29.31
N HIS A 7 -21.95 12.72 30.43
CA HIS A 7 -21.49 14.07 30.78
C HIS A 7 -19.96 14.16 30.82
N HIS A 8 -19.28 13.12 31.31
CA HIS A 8 -17.83 13.04 31.33
C HIS A 8 -17.24 13.03 29.92
N ALA A 9 -17.79 12.22 29.01
CA ALA A 9 -17.34 12.13 27.63
C ALA A 9 -17.45 13.48 26.91
N LYS A 10 -18.60 14.17 27.04
CA LYS A 10 -18.79 15.52 26.46
C LYS A 10 -17.70 16.48 26.93
N LYS A 11 -17.44 16.53 28.24
CA LYS A 11 -16.39 17.38 28.83
C LYS A 11 -14.98 17.01 28.32
N ARG A 12 -14.68 15.72 28.13
CA ARG A 12 -13.38 15.27 27.58
C ARG A 12 -13.21 15.69 26.13
N ILE A 13 -14.24 15.53 25.31
CA ILE A 13 -14.22 15.93 23.89
C ILE A 13 -13.90 17.42 23.78
N THR A 14 -14.67 18.29 24.43
CA THR A 14 -14.48 19.75 24.36
C THR A 14 -13.12 20.21 24.88
N LYS A 15 -12.59 19.57 25.93
CA LYS A 15 -11.32 20.01 26.56
C LYS A 15 -10.07 19.50 25.87
N ARG A 16 -10.13 18.31 25.25
CA ARG A 16 -8.93 17.61 24.75
C ARG A 16 -8.84 17.58 23.24
N PHE A 17 -9.95 17.84 22.55
CA PHE A 17 -10.03 17.75 21.10
C PHE A 17 -10.46 19.10 20.51
N LYS A 18 -9.88 19.47 19.38
CA LYS A 18 -10.23 20.68 18.64
C LYS A 18 -11.46 20.40 17.77
N ILE A 19 -12.65 20.48 18.34
CA ILE A 19 -13.92 20.17 17.65
C ILE A 19 -14.53 21.37 16.88
N GLY A 20 -13.88 22.54 16.94
CA GLY A 20 -14.36 23.76 16.30
C GLY A 20 -15.74 24.17 16.83
N ASN A 21 -16.66 24.52 15.92
CA ASN A 21 -18.03 24.94 16.25
C ASN A 21 -19.01 23.75 16.35
N GLN A 22 -18.55 22.50 16.23
CA GLN A 22 -19.40 21.32 16.32
C GLN A 22 -19.80 21.03 17.78
N THR A 23 -20.98 20.43 17.96
CA THR A 23 -21.34 19.85 19.26
C THR A 23 -20.57 18.54 19.50
N PRO A 24 -20.29 18.16 20.76
CA PRO A 24 -19.64 16.90 21.07
C PRO A 24 -20.33 15.67 20.47
N GLU A 25 -21.66 15.69 20.39
CA GLU A 25 -22.50 14.63 19.83
C GLU A 25 -22.30 14.50 18.31
N ALA A 26 -22.33 15.62 17.59
CA ALA A 26 -22.11 15.63 16.14
C ALA A 26 -20.69 15.13 15.82
N TRP A 27 -19.69 15.64 16.55
CA TRP A 27 -18.30 15.22 16.40
C TRP A 27 -18.11 13.73 16.70
N ALA A 28 -18.67 13.23 17.81
CA ALA A 28 -18.55 11.82 18.18
C ALA A 28 -19.24 10.89 17.17
N SER A 29 -20.41 11.29 16.66
CA SER A 29 -21.13 10.54 15.61
C SER A 29 -20.28 10.40 14.35
N GLN A 30 -19.67 11.51 13.89
CA GLN A 30 -18.79 11.53 12.72
C GLN A 30 -17.52 10.67 12.92
N MET A 31 -16.93 10.70 14.12
CA MET A 31 -15.72 9.94 14.42
C MET A 31 -16.03 8.44 14.54
N LEU A 32 -17.13 8.08 15.21
CA LEU A 32 -17.53 6.69 15.42
C LEU A 32 -18.04 6.00 14.15
N SER A 33 -18.61 6.74 13.19
CA SER A 33 -19.03 6.14 11.91
C SER A 33 -17.88 5.54 11.11
N ASN A 34 -16.65 6.00 11.34
CA ASN A 34 -15.45 5.54 10.66
C ASN A 34 -14.45 4.87 11.64
N ALA A 35 -14.88 4.60 12.87
CA ALA A 35 -13.99 4.05 13.88
C ALA A 35 -13.81 2.55 13.76
N ILE A 36 -12.60 2.11 14.07
CA ILE A 36 -12.23 0.69 14.10
C ILE A 36 -12.48 0.18 15.52
N TYR A 37 -13.15 -0.97 15.65
CA TYR A 37 -13.27 -1.66 16.93
C TYR A 37 -11.91 -2.27 17.31
N CYS A 38 -11.41 -1.94 18.50
CA CYS A 38 -10.10 -2.34 19.01
C CYS A 38 -10.18 -3.41 20.11
N GLY A 39 -11.36 -3.95 20.40
CA GLY A 39 -11.58 -4.94 21.45
C GLY A 39 -12.18 -4.37 22.74
N ILE A 40 -12.15 -5.17 23.80
CA ILE A 40 -12.57 -4.79 25.16
C ILE A 40 -11.33 -4.52 25.99
N GLY A 41 -11.34 -3.44 26.76
CA GLY A 41 -10.28 -3.12 27.70
C GLY A 41 -10.80 -2.28 28.86
N PRO A 42 -10.02 -2.19 29.96
CA PRO A 42 -10.43 -1.43 31.13
C PRO A 42 -10.45 0.07 30.83
N ASP A 43 -11.51 0.74 31.27
CA ASP A 43 -11.59 2.19 31.33
C ASP A 43 -10.74 2.76 32.49
N ASN A 44 -10.75 4.09 32.66
CA ASN A 44 -9.99 4.75 33.73
C ASN A 44 -10.45 4.35 35.15
N ASN A 45 -11.59 3.69 35.30
CA ASN A 45 -12.13 3.20 36.57
C ASN A 45 -11.93 1.68 36.72
N GLY A 46 -11.19 1.04 35.82
CA GLY A 46 -10.96 -0.41 35.82
C GLY A 46 -12.16 -1.24 35.36
N LYS A 47 -13.20 -0.61 34.78
CA LYS A 47 -14.37 -1.32 34.24
C LYS A 47 -14.16 -1.62 32.77
N ASP A 48 -14.58 -2.80 32.35
CA ASP A 48 -14.53 -3.17 30.94
C ASP A 48 -15.33 -2.22 30.06
N ALA A 49 -14.76 -1.89 28.91
CA ALA A 49 -15.34 -1.01 27.93
C ALA A 49 -14.95 -1.44 26.51
N ARG A 50 -15.90 -1.31 25.58
CA ARG A 50 -15.65 -1.50 24.16
C ARG A 50 -14.85 -0.32 23.65
N MET A 51 -13.71 -0.59 23.02
CA MET A 51 -12.79 0.42 22.53
C MET A 51 -12.98 0.62 21.02
N TYR A 52 -13.14 1.86 20.60
CA TYR A 52 -13.20 2.24 19.20
C TYR A 52 -12.21 3.37 18.92
N SER A 53 -11.41 3.28 17.87
CA SER A 53 -10.40 4.29 17.56
C SER A 53 -10.56 4.88 16.16
N HIS A 54 -10.47 6.20 16.04
CA HIS A 54 -10.44 6.91 14.77
C HIS A 54 -9.71 8.24 14.90
N ARG A 55 -8.88 8.61 13.92
CA ARG A 55 -8.23 9.93 13.78
C ARG A 55 -7.69 10.52 15.09
N GLY A 56 -6.99 9.69 15.86
CA GLY A 56 -6.36 10.12 17.12
C GLY A 56 -7.34 10.29 18.29
N ALA A 57 -8.51 9.67 18.25
CA ALA A 57 -9.41 9.57 19.39
C ALA A 57 -9.76 8.11 19.66
N THR A 58 -9.74 7.71 20.92
CA THR A 58 -10.23 6.41 21.39
C THR A 58 -11.48 6.62 22.24
N PHE A 59 -12.59 6.02 21.82
CA PHE A 59 -13.87 6.03 22.50
C PHE A 59 -14.01 4.78 23.35
N MET A 60 -14.29 4.96 24.64
CA MET A 60 -14.59 3.87 25.57
C MET A 60 -16.10 3.82 25.78
N LEU A 61 -16.74 2.80 25.23
CA LEU A 61 -18.18 2.57 25.36
C LEU A 61 -18.46 1.54 26.44
N ALA A 62 -19.62 1.64 27.08
CA ALA A 62 -20.10 0.54 27.94
C ALA A 62 -20.17 -0.77 27.14
N VAL A 63 -19.89 -1.89 27.80
CA VAL A 63 -19.97 -3.23 27.19
C VAL A 63 -21.40 -3.49 26.68
N ASP A 64 -22.39 -3.28 27.55
CA ASP A 64 -23.78 -3.69 27.29
C ASP A 64 -24.68 -2.55 26.77
N ALA A 65 -24.11 -1.38 26.47
CA ALA A 65 -24.89 -0.23 26.02
C ALA A 65 -24.10 0.67 25.08
N ASP A 66 -24.80 1.32 24.14
CA ASP A 66 -24.23 2.30 23.20
C ASP A 66 -24.04 3.68 23.85
N VAL A 67 -23.36 3.66 25.00
CA VAL A 67 -23.05 4.84 25.81
C VAL A 67 -21.55 5.05 25.86
N VAL A 68 -21.07 6.16 25.30
CA VAL A 68 -19.67 6.58 25.40
C VAL A 68 -19.43 7.11 26.81
N LYS A 69 -18.58 6.41 27.56
CA LYS A 69 -18.22 6.78 28.94
C LYS A 69 -17.10 7.81 28.97
N THR A 70 -16.09 7.66 28.12
CA THR A 70 -14.97 8.60 28.02
C THR A 70 -14.34 8.59 26.62
N VAL A 71 -13.56 9.63 26.33
CA VAL A 71 -12.76 9.76 25.10
C VAL A 71 -11.33 10.11 25.48
N ILE A 72 -10.38 9.37 24.91
CA ILE A 72 -8.96 9.39 25.27
C ILE A 72 -8.14 9.80 24.04
N PRO A 73 -7.26 10.81 24.14
CA PRO A 73 -6.32 11.15 23.07
C PRO A 73 -5.18 10.14 23.01
N PRO A 74 -4.40 10.11 21.92
CA PRO A 74 -3.37 9.09 21.73
C PRO A 74 -2.22 9.35 22.70
N ASN A 75 -1.64 8.28 23.22
CA ASN A 75 -0.47 8.38 24.06
C ASN A 75 0.80 8.51 23.19
N LYS A 76 1.57 9.59 23.37
CA LYS A 76 2.79 9.90 22.59
C LYS A 76 3.80 8.75 22.56
N SER A 77 4.00 8.03 23.66
CA SER A 77 4.98 6.91 23.69
C SER A 77 4.53 5.75 22.80
N TYR A 78 3.24 5.41 22.85
CA TYR A 78 2.65 4.37 22.01
C TYR A 78 2.53 4.78 20.55
N ILE A 79 2.29 6.07 20.25
CA ILE A 79 2.33 6.60 18.87
C ILE A 79 3.70 6.32 18.26
N ASN A 80 4.79 6.68 18.94
CA ASN A 80 6.14 6.48 18.41
C ASN A 80 6.46 5.00 18.19
N ARG A 81 6.00 4.12 19.10
CA ARG A 81 6.17 2.68 18.97
C ARG A 81 5.43 2.12 17.76
N ILE A 82 4.16 2.49 17.57
CA ILE A 82 3.36 2.03 16.43
C ILE A 82 3.87 2.64 15.13
N ARG A 83 4.20 3.94 15.11
CA ARG A 83 4.78 4.60 13.94
C ARG A 83 6.04 3.88 13.47
N ARG A 84 6.97 3.56 14.37
CA ARG A 84 8.18 2.80 14.03
C ARG A 84 7.85 1.44 13.41
N LYS A 85 6.89 0.70 13.98
CA LYS A 85 6.47 -0.59 13.42
C LYS A 85 5.88 -0.45 12.02
N VAL A 86 5.02 0.54 11.80
CA VAL A 86 4.40 0.82 10.50
C VAL A 86 5.46 1.24 9.49
N THR A 87 6.38 2.14 9.86
CA THR A 87 7.49 2.55 8.99
C THR A 87 8.39 1.38 8.62
N ASN A 88 8.73 0.51 9.59
CA ASN A 88 9.54 -0.69 9.31
C ASN A 88 8.82 -1.66 8.38
N PHE A 89 7.54 -1.94 8.63
CA PHE A 89 6.73 -2.80 7.77
C PHE A 89 6.66 -2.27 6.33
N ILE A 90 6.42 -0.96 6.17
CA ILE A 90 6.39 -0.30 4.87
C ILE A 90 7.76 -0.39 4.17
N ALA A 91 8.86 -0.15 4.91
CA ALA A 91 10.21 -0.24 4.37
C ALA A 91 10.54 -1.65 3.88
N GLU A 92 10.23 -2.68 4.68
CA GLU A 92 10.42 -4.08 4.31
C GLU A 92 9.66 -4.44 3.03
N GLU A 93 8.44 -3.93 2.87
CA GLU A 93 7.62 -4.22 1.70
C GLU A 93 8.10 -3.50 0.44
N ILE A 94 8.58 -2.25 0.57
CA ILE A 94 9.28 -1.57 -0.53
C ILE A 94 10.54 -2.34 -0.92
N THR A 95 11.32 -2.82 0.04
CA THR A 95 12.56 -3.55 -0.23
C THR A 95 12.28 -4.84 -0.99
N LYS A 96 11.27 -5.62 -0.60
CA LYS A 96 10.87 -6.84 -1.32
C LYS A 96 10.40 -6.51 -2.74
N MET A 97 9.56 -5.49 -2.91
CA MET A 97 9.09 -5.08 -4.23
C MET A 97 10.26 -4.64 -5.12
N SER A 98 11.19 -3.85 -4.57
CA SER A 98 12.40 -3.43 -5.28
C SER A 98 13.24 -4.63 -5.72
N GLN A 99 13.43 -5.62 -4.84
CA GLN A 99 14.20 -6.82 -5.16
C GLN A 99 13.52 -7.62 -6.27
N GLN A 100 12.20 -7.84 -6.19
CA GLN A 100 11.43 -8.53 -7.23
C GLN A 100 11.56 -7.82 -8.60
N ILE A 101 11.45 -6.50 -8.63
CA ILE A 101 11.62 -5.72 -9.86
C ILE A 101 13.04 -5.86 -10.40
N THR A 102 14.07 -5.85 -9.55
CA THR A 102 15.45 -6.08 -9.98
C THR A 102 15.61 -7.47 -10.60
N GLU A 103 15.02 -8.51 -10.01
CA GLU A 103 15.07 -9.88 -10.53
C GLU A 103 14.29 -10.06 -11.85
N GLU A 104 13.15 -9.40 -12.00
CA GLU A 104 12.40 -9.39 -13.27
C GLU A 104 13.15 -8.64 -14.38
N VAL A 105 13.76 -7.50 -14.07
CA VAL A 105 14.59 -6.76 -15.04
C VAL A 105 15.79 -7.60 -15.49
N ALA A 106 16.47 -8.27 -14.55
CA ALA A 106 17.57 -9.18 -14.90
C ALA A 106 17.11 -10.35 -15.79
N ARG A 107 15.87 -10.85 -15.60
CA ARG A 107 15.26 -11.85 -16.48
C ARG A 107 14.98 -11.31 -17.87
N ILE A 108 14.49 -10.07 -17.98
CA ILE A 108 14.30 -9.39 -19.27
C ILE A 108 15.63 -9.23 -20.01
N ASP A 109 16.68 -8.81 -19.29
CA ASP A 109 18.03 -8.66 -19.88
C ASP A 109 18.55 -10.00 -20.39
N LYS A 110 18.43 -11.07 -19.59
CA LYS A 110 18.80 -12.42 -20.05
C LYS A 110 17.99 -12.89 -21.26
N PHE A 111 16.67 -12.63 -21.25
CA PHE A 111 15.80 -13.01 -22.37
C PHE A 111 16.17 -12.24 -23.63
N ARG A 112 16.58 -10.98 -23.51
CA ARG A 112 17.13 -10.22 -24.64
C ARG A 112 18.37 -10.90 -25.23
N ASP A 113 19.32 -11.33 -24.38
CA ASP A 113 20.52 -12.03 -24.85
C ASP A 113 20.16 -13.32 -25.61
N GLU A 114 19.18 -14.09 -25.12
CA GLU A 114 18.67 -15.30 -25.80
C GLU A 114 18.05 -14.97 -27.18
N LEU A 115 17.36 -13.84 -27.32
CA LEU A 115 16.82 -13.39 -28.61
C LEU A 115 17.91 -12.90 -29.57
N GLU A 116 18.98 -12.27 -29.06
CA GLU A 116 20.15 -11.88 -29.86
C GLU A 116 20.87 -13.12 -30.41
N GLU A 117 20.99 -14.19 -29.62
CA GLU A 117 21.48 -15.49 -30.10
C GLU A 117 20.57 -16.10 -31.17
N GLU A 118 19.24 -16.03 -31.01
CA GLU A 118 18.31 -16.51 -32.04
C GLU A 118 18.47 -15.74 -33.36
N ILE A 119 18.63 -14.41 -33.30
CA ILE A 119 18.90 -13.60 -34.50
C ILE A 119 20.19 -14.07 -35.19
N ALA A 120 21.28 -14.24 -34.45
CA ALA A 120 22.55 -14.67 -35.03
C ALA A 120 22.43 -16.04 -35.74
N HIS A 121 21.70 -16.98 -35.13
CA HIS A 121 21.41 -18.28 -35.73
C HIS A 121 20.53 -18.15 -37.00
N LEU A 122 19.51 -17.29 -36.99
CA LEU A 122 18.66 -17.05 -38.15
C LEU A 122 19.42 -16.37 -39.31
N GLU A 123 20.31 -15.43 -39.00
CA GLU A 123 21.18 -14.75 -39.97
C GLU A 123 22.16 -15.73 -40.64
N ASP A 124 22.77 -16.63 -39.87
CA ASP A 124 23.62 -17.68 -40.42
C ASP A 124 22.82 -18.64 -41.34
N ARG A 125 21.61 -19.02 -40.96
CA ARG A 125 20.71 -19.81 -41.83
C ARG A 125 20.32 -19.05 -43.09
N LEU A 126 20.06 -17.74 -42.99
CA LEU A 126 19.71 -16.86 -44.10
C LEU A 126 20.86 -16.79 -45.11
N SER A 127 22.11 -16.71 -44.64
CA SER A 127 23.31 -16.67 -45.47
C SER A 127 23.47 -17.94 -46.33
N ARG A 128 23.06 -19.09 -45.78
CA ARG A 128 23.16 -20.41 -46.43
C ARG A 128 21.95 -20.75 -47.31
N ALA A 129 20.83 -20.06 -47.14
CA ALA A 129 19.60 -20.33 -47.87
C ALA A 129 19.72 -20.01 -49.38
N ARG A 130 19.23 -20.93 -50.23
CA ARG A 130 19.30 -20.79 -51.70
C ARG A 130 18.00 -20.28 -52.32
N SER A 131 16.84 -20.71 -51.82
CA SER A 131 15.53 -20.32 -52.34
C SER A 131 15.09 -18.95 -51.82
N LEU A 132 14.45 -18.17 -52.71
CA LEU A 132 13.89 -16.86 -52.34
C LEU A 132 12.81 -16.98 -51.26
N SER A 133 11.94 -17.99 -51.35
CA SER A 133 10.89 -18.23 -50.35
C SER A 133 11.46 -18.44 -48.94
N THR A 134 12.51 -19.25 -48.80
CA THR A 134 13.17 -19.50 -47.52
C THR A 134 13.87 -18.25 -46.99
N LYS A 135 14.50 -17.46 -47.86
CA LYS A 135 15.11 -16.18 -47.47
C LYS A 135 14.08 -15.20 -46.91
N LEU A 136 12.94 -15.05 -47.59
CA LEU A 136 11.86 -14.17 -47.13
C LEU A 136 11.28 -14.63 -45.79
N ALA A 137 11.09 -15.94 -45.60
CA ALA A 137 10.60 -16.49 -44.33
C ALA A 137 11.58 -16.25 -43.16
N LEU A 138 12.88 -16.45 -43.39
CA LEU A 138 13.92 -16.19 -42.38
C LEU A 138 14.02 -14.70 -42.05
N GLN A 139 13.97 -13.84 -43.07
CA GLN A 139 13.97 -12.38 -42.85
C GLN A 139 12.75 -11.91 -42.05
N ALA A 140 11.56 -12.44 -42.36
CA ALA A 140 10.35 -12.14 -41.60
C ALA A 140 10.48 -12.53 -40.13
N ARG A 141 11.10 -13.69 -39.84
CA ARG A 141 11.36 -14.14 -38.47
C ARG A 141 12.39 -13.26 -37.75
N ILE A 142 13.49 -12.89 -38.41
CA ILE A 142 14.48 -11.94 -37.84
C ILE A 142 13.80 -10.63 -37.48
N ASN A 143 12.96 -10.10 -38.37
CA ASN A 143 12.23 -8.85 -38.12
C ASN A 143 11.29 -8.98 -36.91
N ALA A 144 10.56 -10.10 -36.80
CA ALA A 144 9.69 -10.35 -35.64
C ALA A 144 10.47 -10.43 -34.33
N VAL A 145 11.64 -11.08 -34.31
CA VAL A 145 12.49 -11.16 -33.11
C VAL A 145 13.06 -9.79 -32.75
N ARG A 146 13.50 -9.00 -33.74
CA ARG A 146 13.97 -7.61 -33.50
C ARG A 146 12.87 -6.72 -32.93
N MET A 147 11.65 -6.81 -33.46
CA MET A 147 10.49 -6.11 -32.89
C MET A 147 10.27 -6.47 -31.43
N ARG A 148 10.42 -7.76 -31.07
CA ARG A 148 10.31 -8.17 -29.67
C ARG A 148 11.41 -7.57 -28.79
N ILE A 149 12.65 -7.55 -29.26
CA ILE A 149 13.77 -6.91 -28.53
C ILE A 149 13.49 -5.43 -28.29
N ASP A 150 12.93 -4.72 -29.28
CA ASP A 150 12.61 -3.29 -29.17
C ASP A 150 11.53 -2.99 -28.12
N GLU A 151 10.67 -3.96 -27.78
CA GLU A 151 9.64 -3.84 -26.75
C GLU A 151 10.18 -4.01 -25.32
N LEU A 152 11.22 -4.82 -25.12
CA LEU A 152 11.74 -5.19 -23.79
C LEU A 152 12.19 -3.99 -22.92
N PRO A 153 12.84 -2.93 -23.44
CA PRO A 153 13.17 -1.75 -22.66
C PRO A 153 11.93 -1.04 -22.09
N ALA A 154 10.82 -1.02 -22.83
CA ALA A 154 9.57 -0.41 -22.37
C ALA A 154 8.97 -1.21 -21.20
N GLU A 155 9.01 -2.55 -21.27
CA GLU A 155 8.57 -3.44 -20.19
C GLU A 155 9.40 -3.24 -18.91
N SER A 156 10.73 -3.24 -19.03
CA SER A 156 11.66 -2.98 -17.93
C SER A 156 11.41 -1.60 -17.28
N HIS A 157 11.17 -0.59 -18.10
CA HIS A 157 10.86 0.75 -17.62
C HIS A 157 9.51 0.84 -16.90
N GLU A 158 8.49 0.11 -17.36
CA GLU A 158 7.18 0.08 -16.71
C GLU A 158 7.23 -0.60 -15.34
N LEU A 159 7.99 -1.68 -15.19
CA LEU A 159 8.25 -2.31 -13.89
C LEU A 159 8.91 -1.32 -12.91
N ARG A 160 9.92 -0.58 -13.36
CA ARG A 160 10.57 0.46 -12.53
C ARG A 160 9.63 1.63 -12.19
N ARG A 161 8.71 1.98 -13.10
CA ARG A 161 7.68 3.00 -12.83
C ARG A 161 6.70 2.53 -11.76
N GLU A 162 6.37 1.26 -11.71
CA GLU A 162 5.52 0.71 -10.65
C GLU A 162 6.10 0.98 -9.26
N LEU A 163 7.40 0.73 -9.06
CA LEU A 163 8.09 1.07 -7.81
C LEU A 163 7.96 2.56 -7.46
N THR A 164 8.06 3.43 -8.47
CA THR A 164 7.92 4.88 -8.28
C THR A 164 6.49 5.25 -7.86
N ARG A 165 5.47 4.63 -8.45
CA ARG A 165 4.06 4.85 -8.07
C ARG A 165 3.80 4.36 -6.65
N THR A 166 4.31 3.18 -6.29
CA THR A 166 4.21 2.63 -4.94
C THR A 166 4.89 3.53 -3.92
N ALA A 167 6.11 4.00 -4.20
CA ALA A 167 6.84 4.93 -3.33
C ALA A 167 6.07 6.24 -3.10
N ARG A 168 5.42 6.79 -4.14
CA ARG A 168 4.53 7.96 -4.00
C ARG A 168 3.32 7.68 -3.11
N GLY A 169 2.71 6.49 -3.22
CA GLY A 169 1.62 6.08 -2.33
C GLY A 169 2.06 5.94 -0.88
N VAL A 170 3.27 5.41 -0.66
CA VAL A 170 3.86 5.26 0.67
C VAL A 170 4.09 6.60 1.36
N ALA A 171 4.38 7.67 0.63
CA ALA A 171 4.56 9.01 1.20
C ALA A 171 3.34 9.51 1.99
N ALA A 172 2.15 8.92 1.81
CA ALA A 172 0.97 9.24 2.61
C ALA A 172 1.03 8.69 4.06
N TYR A 173 1.91 7.73 4.33
CA TYR A 173 1.95 6.95 5.57
C TYR A 173 3.21 7.15 6.41
N VAL A 174 4.28 7.69 5.83
CA VAL A 174 5.60 7.91 6.48
C VAL A 174 5.74 9.35 6.93
#